data_AF-A0A7L6AYY1-F1
#
_entry.id   AF-A0A7L6AYY1-F1
#
_cell.length_a   1.000
_cell.length_b   1.000
_cell.length_c   1.000
_cell.angle_alpha   90.00
_cell.angle_beta   90.00
_cell.angle_gamma   90.00
#
_symmetry.space_group_name_H-M   'P 1'
#
loop_
_entity.id
_entity.type
_entity.pdbx_description
1 polymer ?
#
loop_
_entity_poly.entity_id
_entity_poly.type
_entity_poly.pdbx_seq_one_letter_code
_entity_poly.pdbx_strand_id
1 'polypeptide(L)'
;MATDSNRRIVWKWESDAFGSTVPQQDPDGDGKQTIVNLRFPGQYYDAESGLHQNWHRTYDPSLGRYISSDPIGLDGGLNTYGYVGQSPLMNTDPSGLCPICAAGLAFLEGLVRQQQRQPPAQVFLGHFGVLVL
;
A
#
# COMPACT_ATOMS: atom_id res chain seq x y z
N MET A 1 -16.17 -8.59 2.20
CA MET A 1 -17.27 -8.73 3.19
C MET A 1 -16.69 -9.31 4.47
N ALA A 2 -17.35 -9.10 5.62
CA ALA A 2 -17.02 -9.75 6.88
C ALA A 2 -18.30 -10.33 7.52
N THR A 3 -18.15 -11.38 8.31
CA THR A 3 -19.26 -12.11 8.94
C THR A 3 -19.05 -12.33 10.43
N ASP A 4 -20.13 -12.39 11.20
CA ASP A 4 -20.09 -12.78 12.61
C ASP A 4 -19.96 -14.31 12.80
N SER A 5 -19.93 -14.77 14.06
CA SER A 5 -19.90 -16.19 14.41
C SER A 5 -21.15 -16.96 13.98
N ASN A 6 -22.27 -16.28 13.73
CA ASN A 6 -23.53 -16.85 13.23
C ASN A 6 -23.63 -16.84 11.70
N ARG A 7 -22.57 -16.41 10.99
CA ARG A 7 -22.52 -16.23 9.53
C ARG A 7 -23.44 -15.13 8.97
N ARG A 8 -23.89 -14.17 9.79
CA ARG A 8 -24.51 -12.93 9.30
C ARG A 8 -23.46 -12.03 8.68
N ILE A 9 -23.82 -11.32 7.61
CA ILE A 9 -22.92 -10.35 6.95
C ILE A 9 -23.04 -9.04 7.72
N VAL A 10 -22.01 -8.73 8.52
CA VAL A 10 -21.97 -7.50 9.35
C VAL A 10 -21.20 -6.36 8.67
N TRP A 11 -20.51 -6.62 7.56
CA TRP A 11 -19.88 -5.59 6.74
C TRP A 11 -19.76 -6.02 5.28
N LYS A 12 -20.09 -5.13 4.34
CA LYS A 12 -20.04 -5.39 2.90
C LYS A 12 -19.42 -4.22 2.16
N TRP A 13 -18.59 -4.51 1.15
CA TRP A 13 -18.05 -3.51 0.24
C TRP A 13 -18.13 -4.06 -1.18
N GLU A 14 -18.87 -3.36 -2.04
CA GLU A 14 -18.96 -3.62 -3.47
C GLU A 14 -18.22 -2.49 -4.18
N SER A 15 -16.93 -2.71 -4.41
CA SER A 15 -16.04 -1.76 -5.05
C SER A 15 -16.35 -1.61 -6.54
N ASP A 16 -16.18 -0.41 -7.08
CA ASP A 16 -15.93 -0.22 -8.50
C ASP A 16 -14.47 -0.64 -8.84
N ALA A 17 -14.03 -0.38 -10.07
CA ALA A 17 -12.67 -0.72 -10.49
C ALA A 17 -11.58 0.03 -9.70
N PHE A 18 -11.84 1.20 -9.12
CA PHE A 18 -10.83 2.07 -8.52
C PHE A 18 -10.98 2.25 -6.99
N GLY A 19 -11.98 1.65 -6.35
CA GLY A 19 -12.18 1.71 -4.91
C GLY A 19 -13.00 2.91 -4.43
N SER A 20 -13.74 3.59 -5.31
CA SER A 20 -14.41 4.86 -5.00
C SER A 20 -15.68 4.73 -4.15
N THR A 21 -16.26 3.53 -4.08
CA THR A 21 -17.52 3.28 -3.36
C THR A 21 -17.33 3.19 -1.85
N VAL A 22 -18.34 3.60 -1.08
CA VAL A 22 -18.35 3.50 0.38
C VAL A 22 -18.87 2.11 0.81
N PRO A 23 -18.25 1.45 1.81
CA PRO A 23 -18.77 0.18 2.32
C PRO A 23 -20.07 0.33 3.13
N GLN A 24 -20.95 -0.66 3.03
CA GLN A 24 -22.10 -0.81 3.92
C GLN A 24 -21.65 -1.42 5.25
N GLN A 25 -21.77 -0.62 6.32
CA GLN A 25 -21.31 -0.94 7.67
C GLN A 25 -22.34 -1.68 8.53
N ASP A 26 -23.60 -1.71 8.09
CA ASP A 26 -24.70 -2.46 8.71
C ASP A 26 -25.54 -3.11 7.58
N PRO A 27 -25.18 -4.34 7.15
CA PRO A 27 -25.91 -5.09 6.13
C PRO A 27 -27.02 -6.00 6.68
N ASP A 28 -27.02 -6.32 7.97
CA ASP A 28 -28.04 -7.14 8.64
C ASP A 28 -29.15 -6.32 9.33
N GLY A 29 -28.97 -5.01 9.47
CA GLY A 29 -30.01 -4.06 9.87
C GLY A 29 -30.31 -4.02 11.36
N ASP A 30 -29.37 -4.44 12.21
CA ASP A 30 -29.55 -4.46 13.67
C ASP A 30 -29.20 -3.12 14.35
N GLY A 31 -28.71 -2.14 13.58
CA GLY A 31 -28.29 -0.82 14.05
C GLY A 31 -26.84 -0.76 14.56
N LYS A 32 -26.08 -1.87 14.49
CA LYS A 32 -24.72 -1.97 15.00
C LYS A 32 -23.70 -1.97 13.86
N GLN A 33 -23.19 -0.79 13.55
CA GLN A 33 -22.15 -0.61 12.53
C GLN A 33 -20.86 -1.38 12.85
N THR A 34 -20.38 -2.16 11.90
CA THR A 34 -19.03 -2.74 11.88
C THR A 34 -18.12 -1.88 11.01
N ILE A 35 -17.00 -1.42 11.57
CA ILE A 35 -16.03 -0.59 10.85
C ILE A 35 -14.87 -1.46 10.36
N VAL A 36 -14.63 -1.48 9.05
CA VAL A 36 -13.46 -2.09 8.42
C VAL A 36 -12.79 -1.08 7.50
N ASN A 37 -11.56 -0.72 7.86
CA ASN A 37 -10.77 0.29 7.14
C ASN A 37 -9.87 -0.32 6.06
N LEU A 38 -9.80 -1.65 5.93
CA LEU A 38 -9.09 -2.29 4.81
C LEU A 38 -9.76 -1.95 3.48
N ARG A 39 -8.95 -1.74 2.43
CA ARG A 39 -9.39 -1.46 1.06
C ARG A 39 -8.77 -2.48 0.09
N PHE A 40 -8.28 -2.07 -1.08
CA PHE A 40 -7.50 -2.96 -1.95
C PHE A 40 -6.21 -3.43 -1.23
N PRO A 41 -5.55 -4.51 -1.70
CA PRO A 41 -4.39 -5.06 -0.99
C PRO A 41 -3.29 -3.99 -0.81
N GLY A 42 -2.77 -3.88 0.42
CA GLY A 42 -1.84 -2.83 0.84
C GLY A 42 -2.49 -1.55 1.40
N GLN A 43 -3.77 -1.31 1.09
CA GLN A 43 -4.45 -0.05 1.38
C GLN A 43 -5.25 -0.08 2.70
N TYR A 44 -5.08 0.99 3.48
CA TYR A 44 -5.86 1.32 4.67
C TYR A 44 -6.56 2.67 4.48
N TYR A 45 -7.87 2.72 4.70
CA TYR A 45 -8.68 3.93 4.65
C TYR A 45 -8.42 4.82 5.87
N ASP A 46 -7.94 6.03 5.61
CA ASP A 46 -7.84 7.10 6.57
C ASP A 46 -9.16 7.90 6.57
N ALA A 47 -9.81 7.97 7.72
CA ALA A 47 -11.08 8.66 7.89
C ALA A 47 -10.94 10.18 8.03
N GLU A 48 -9.77 10.69 8.42
CA GLU A 48 -9.51 12.13 8.53
C GLU A 48 -9.34 12.78 7.15
N SER A 49 -8.67 12.11 6.22
CA SER A 49 -8.48 12.60 4.84
C SER A 49 -9.49 12.06 3.82
N GLY A 50 -10.12 10.92 4.09
CA GLY A 50 -10.91 10.16 3.11
C GLY A 50 -10.06 9.40 2.08
N LEU A 51 -8.73 9.42 2.22
CA LEU A 51 -7.79 8.80 1.29
C LEU A 51 -7.36 7.41 1.75
N HIS A 52 -6.73 6.66 0.86
CA HIS A 52 -6.23 5.31 1.13
C HIS A 52 -4.71 5.34 1.30
N GLN A 53 -4.22 5.12 2.52
CA GLN A 53 -2.79 4.97 2.79
C GLN A 53 -2.29 3.62 2.27
N ASN A 54 -1.31 3.65 1.36
CA ASN A 54 -0.73 2.47 0.70
C ASN A 54 0.79 2.46 0.89
N TRP A 55 1.20 2.39 2.15
CA TRP A 55 2.60 2.38 2.64
C TRP A 55 3.48 3.54 2.14
N HIS A 56 4.03 3.46 0.93
CA HIS A 56 4.92 4.47 0.36
C HIS A 56 4.18 5.64 -0.31
N ARG A 57 2.87 5.47 -0.62
CA ARG A 57 2.06 6.49 -1.29
C ARG A 57 0.65 6.56 -0.71
N THR A 58 0.04 7.73 -0.84
CA THR A 58 -1.38 7.95 -0.53
C THR A 58 -2.18 7.90 -1.84
N TYR A 59 -3.23 7.08 -1.86
CA TYR A 59 -4.09 6.82 -3.02
C TYR A 59 -5.43 7.56 -2.86
N ASP A 60 -5.84 8.24 -3.93
CA ASP A 60 -7.14 8.88 -4.06
C ASP A 60 -8.03 8.01 -4.96
N PRO A 61 -9.04 7.31 -4.39
CA PRO A 61 -9.94 6.46 -5.14
C PRO A 61 -10.91 7.23 -6.03
N SER A 62 -11.15 8.52 -5.78
CA SER A 62 -12.00 9.38 -6.62
C SER A 62 -11.30 9.79 -7.93
N LEU A 63 -9.97 9.86 -7.90
CA LEU A 63 -9.12 10.20 -9.06
C LEU A 63 -8.46 8.97 -9.73
N GLY A 64 -8.62 7.77 -9.15
CA GLY A 64 -8.02 6.52 -9.64
C GLY A 64 -6.48 6.50 -9.64
N ARG A 65 -5.84 7.25 -8.73
CA ARG A 65 -4.40 7.51 -8.75
C ARG A 65 -3.81 7.85 -7.39
N TYR A 66 -2.49 7.80 -7.28
CA TYR A 66 -1.76 8.35 -6.14
C TYR A 66 -1.71 9.87 -6.20
N ILE A 67 -1.68 10.53 -5.03
CA ILE A 67 -1.53 11.99 -4.92
C ILE A 67 -0.05 12.43 -4.92
N SER A 68 0.88 11.49 -4.82
CA SER A 68 2.33 11.70 -4.93
C SER A 68 2.93 10.90 -6.09
N SER A 69 3.97 11.46 -6.71
CA SER A 69 4.76 10.77 -7.73
C SER A 69 5.48 9.56 -7.14
N ASP A 70 5.63 8.51 -7.94
CA ASP A 70 6.31 7.26 -7.57
C ASP A 70 7.74 7.51 -7.04
N PRO A 71 8.07 7.08 -5.81
CA PRO A 71 9.42 7.13 -5.27
C PRO A 71 10.47 6.32 -6.04
N ILE A 72 10.08 5.32 -6.85
CA ILE A 72 10.99 4.64 -7.79
C ILE A 72 11.00 5.28 -9.19
N GLY A 73 10.26 6.38 -9.40
CA GLY A 73 10.24 7.11 -10.66
C GLY A 73 9.69 6.27 -11.82
N LEU A 74 10.36 6.34 -12.98
CA LEU A 74 9.93 5.66 -14.20
C LEU A 74 10.06 4.12 -14.15
N ASP A 75 10.74 3.55 -13.14
CA ASP A 75 10.70 2.11 -12.86
C ASP A 75 9.28 1.63 -12.49
N GLY A 76 8.45 2.54 -11.94
CA GLY A 76 7.00 2.33 -11.74
C GLY A 76 6.16 2.55 -13.00
N GLY A 77 6.78 2.82 -14.15
CA GLY A 77 6.13 3.11 -15.42
C GLY A 77 5.98 4.60 -15.74
N LEU A 78 5.49 4.89 -16.95
CA LEU A 78 5.50 6.25 -17.53
C LEU A 78 4.59 7.26 -16.81
N ASN A 79 3.53 6.79 -16.16
CA ASN A 79 2.67 7.64 -15.33
C ASN A 79 3.00 7.39 -13.85
N THR A 80 3.89 8.20 -13.29
CA THR A 80 4.37 8.05 -11.90
C THR A 80 3.29 8.28 -10.84
N TYR A 81 2.11 8.81 -11.20
CA TYR A 81 0.97 8.93 -10.30
C TYR A 81 -0.04 7.77 -10.47
N GLY A 82 0.09 6.95 -11.52
CA GLY A 82 -0.88 5.93 -11.88
C GLY A 82 -0.95 4.79 -10.86
N TYR A 83 -2.17 4.43 -10.44
CA TYR A 83 -2.41 3.17 -9.75
C TYR A 83 -2.38 2.03 -10.76
N VAL A 84 -1.55 1.01 -10.49
CA VAL A 84 -1.51 -0.32 -11.15
C VAL A 84 -1.56 -0.35 -12.69
N GLY A 85 -0.87 0.60 -13.33
CA GLY A 85 -0.87 0.74 -14.79
C GLY A 85 -2.25 1.07 -15.39
N GLN A 86 -3.16 1.62 -14.57
CA GLN A 86 -4.57 1.88 -14.90
C GLN A 86 -5.38 0.60 -15.25
N SER A 87 -4.93 -0.58 -14.79
CA SER A 87 -5.62 -1.86 -14.96
C SER A 87 -5.93 -2.56 -13.63
N PRO A 88 -6.74 -1.94 -12.74
CA PRO A 88 -6.98 -2.45 -11.37
C PRO A 88 -7.83 -3.72 -11.28
N LEU A 89 -8.42 -4.16 -12.40
CA LEU A 89 -9.07 -5.47 -12.49
C LEU A 89 -8.08 -6.63 -12.72
N MET A 90 -6.86 -6.32 -13.16
CA MET A 90 -5.82 -7.31 -13.50
C MET A 90 -4.61 -7.26 -12.56
N ASN A 91 -4.31 -6.08 -12.02
CA ASN A 91 -3.07 -5.78 -11.29
C ASN A 91 -3.36 -5.32 -9.85
N THR A 92 -2.34 -5.31 -9.01
CA THR A 92 -2.41 -4.86 -7.61
C THR A 92 -1.07 -4.22 -7.22
N ASP A 93 -1.08 -3.22 -6.34
CA ASP A 93 0.14 -2.60 -5.78
C ASP A 93 0.13 -2.66 -4.24
N PRO A 94 0.56 -3.79 -3.63
CA PRO A 94 0.48 -4.00 -2.18
C PRO A 94 1.38 -3.10 -1.33
N SER A 95 2.31 -2.36 -1.93
CA SER A 95 3.30 -1.54 -1.23
C SER A 95 3.31 -0.08 -1.66
N GLY A 96 2.57 0.28 -2.70
CA GLY A 96 2.65 1.60 -3.32
C GLY A 96 3.94 1.80 -4.11
N LEU A 97 4.58 0.73 -4.60
CA LEU A 97 5.79 0.75 -5.44
C LEU A 97 5.82 -0.38 -6.50
N CYS A 98 4.78 -1.22 -6.60
CA CYS A 98 4.76 -2.39 -7.48
C CYS A 98 3.47 -2.42 -8.33
N PRO A 99 3.38 -1.62 -9.40
CA PRO A 99 2.13 -1.46 -10.17
C PRO A 99 1.70 -2.70 -10.99
N ILE A 100 2.57 -3.70 -11.12
CA ILE A 100 2.29 -4.97 -11.84
C ILE A 100 2.52 -6.16 -10.89
N CYS A 101 2.38 -5.97 -9.58
CA CYS A 101 2.42 -7.07 -8.63
C CYS A 101 1.14 -7.93 -8.77
N ALA A 102 1.24 -9.06 -9.46
CA ALA A 102 0.30 -10.15 -9.25
C ALA A 102 0.39 -10.60 -7.77
N ALA A 103 -0.76 -10.78 -7.12
CA ALA A 103 -0.85 -11.01 -5.67
C ALA A 103 -0.07 -12.24 -5.13
N GLY A 104 0.42 -13.13 -6.01
CA GLY A 104 1.26 -14.28 -5.66
C GLY A 104 2.76 -14.16 -6.01
N LEU A 105 3.21 -13.18 -6.80
CA LEU A 105 4.60 -13.12 -7.31
C LEU A 105 5.53 -12.19 -6.50
N ALA A 106 4.97 -11.29 -5.68
CA ALA A 106 5.73 -10.28 -4.94
C ALA A 106 6.78 -10.85 -3.94
N PHE A 107 6.66 -12.12 -3.54
CA PHE A 107 7.53 -12.73 -2.53
C PHE A 107 8.95 -13.07 -3.00
N LEU A 108 9.23 -13.15 -4.30
CA LEU A 108 10.56 -13.52 -4.81
C LEU A 108 11.45 -12.30 -5.12
N GLU A 109 10.90 -11.25 -5.73
CA GLU A 109 11.64 -10.04 -6.12
C GLU A 109 12.07 -9.17 -4.91
N GLY A 110 11.22 -9.10 -3.88
CA GLY A 110 11.45 -8.21 -2.72
C GLY A 110 12.69 -8.54 -1.89
N LEU A 111 13.10 -9.81 -1.86
CA LEU A 111 14.27 -10.26 -1.08
C LEU A 111 15.59 -9.78 -1.71
N VAL A 112 15.65 -9.67 -3.04
CA VAL A 112 16.88 -9.32 -3.77
C VAL A 112 17.22 -7.83 -3.63
N ARG A 113 16.21 -6.94 -3.67
CA ARG A 113 16.43 -5.48 -3.62
C ARG A 113 16.73 -4.93 -2.22
N GLN A 114 16.28 -5.58 -1.14
CA GLN A 114 16.59 -5.15 0.24
C GLN A 114 18.08 -5.29 0.58
N GLN A 115 18.77 -6.31 0.06
CA GLN A 115 20.16 -6.61 0.40
C GLN A 115 21.19 -5.63 -0.21
N GLN A 116 20.78 -4.78 -1.17
CA GLN A 116 21.67 -3.79 -1.82
C GLN A 116 21.53 -2.36 -1.28
N ARG A 117 20.75 -2.12 -0.21
CA ARG A 117 20.62 -0.79 0.44
C ARG A 117 21.38 -0.63 1.76
N GLN A 118 22.27 -1.57 2.11
CA GLN A 118 23.22 -1.37 3.20
C GLN A 118 24.43 -0.59 2.66
N PRO A 119 24.64 0.70 3.01
CA PRO A 119 25.90 1.36 2.71
C PRO A 119 27.04 0.64 3.47
N PRO A 120 28.26 0.57 2.91
CA PRO A 120 29.37 -0.05 3.62
C PRO A 120 29.61 0.68 4.94
N ALA A 121 29.65 -0.08 6.04
CA ALA A 121 29.88 0.46 7.37
C ALA A 121 31.20 1.25 7.38
N GLN A 122 31.14 2.53 7.74
CA GLN A 122 32.35 3.35 7.84
C GLN A 122 33.20 2.84 9.01
N VAL A 123 34.33 2.23 8.68
CA VAL A 123 35.31 1.77 9.66
C VAL A 123 35.96 2.99 10.29
N PHE A 124 35.54 3.33 11.51
CA PHE A 124 36.23 4.31 12.34
C PHE A 124 37.60 3.75 12.75
N LEU A 125 38.62 4.07 11.96
CA LEU A 125 40.02 3.83 12.30
C LEU A 125 40.44 4.77 13.43
N GLY A 126 40.27 4.32 14.67
CA GLY A 126 40.74 5.02 15.86
C GLY A 126 42.25 5.21 15.82
N HIS A 127 42.72 6.44 15.63
CA HIS A 127 44.13 6.79 15.69
C HIS A 127 44.60 6.88 17.14
N PHE A 128 45.30 5.86 17.60
CA PHE A 128 46.07 5.89 18.84
C PHE A 128 47.50 6.39 18.59
N GLY A 129 47.79 7.62 19.04
CA GLY A 129 49.10 8.10 19.50
C GLY A 129 50.25 8.26 18.48
N VAL A 130 51.03 9.34 18.62
CA VAL A 130 52.35 9.30 19.29
C VAL A 130 52.87 10.75 19.48
N LEU A 131 53.62 10.91 20.57
CA LEU A 131 54.26 12.13 21.08
C LEU A 131 55.53 12.49 20.29
N VAL A 132 55.62 13.72 19.77
CA VAL A 132 56.87 14.46 19.50
C VAL A 132 56.53 15.97 19.54
N LEU A 133 57.29 16.87 20.17
CA LEU A 133 58.37 16.64 21.15
C LEU A 133 57.77 16.50 22.55
#